data_AF-B7FK33-F1
#
_entry.id   AF-B7FK33-F1
#
_cell.length_a   1.000
_cell.length_b   1.000
_cell.length_c   1.000
_cell.angle_alpha   90.00
_cell.angle_beta   90.00
_cell.angle_gamma   90.00
#
_symmetry.space_group_name_H-M   'P 1'
#
loop_
_entity.id
_entity.type
_entity.pdbx_description
1 polymer ?
#
loop_
_entity_poly.entity_id
_entity_poly.type
_entity_poly.pdbx_seq_one_letter_code
_entity_poly.pdbx_strand_id
1 'polypeptide(L)'
;MVRELFVMAREHAPSIIFMDEIDSIGSARMESGSGNGDSEVQRTMLELLNQLDGFEASNKIKVLMATNRIDILDQALLRPGRIDRKIEFPNPNEESRRDILKIHSRRMI
;
A
#
# COMPACT_ATOMS: atom_id res chain seq x y z
N MET A 1 10.22 8.83 -9.98
CA MET A 1 8.99 8.72 -9.17
C MET A 1 9.20 7.97 -7.85
N VAL A 2 9.19 6.62 -7.80
CA VAL A 2 9.27 5.89 -6.51
C VAL A 2 10.55 6.23 -5.73
N ARG A 3 11.71 6.21 -6.38
CA ARG A 3 12.98 6.60 -5.75
C ARG A 3 12.94 8.00 -5.13
N GLU A 4 12.40 8.98 -5.86
CA GLU A 4 12.33 10.37 -5.41
C GLU A 4 11.39 10.54 -4.21
N LEU A 5 10.27 9.81 -4.18
CA LEU A 5 9.36 9.76 -3.03
C LEU A 5 10.09 9.32 -1.75
N PHE A 6 10.88 8.24 -1.84
CA PHE A 6 11.65 7.75 -0.70
C PHE A 6 12.82 8.67 -0.33
N VAL A 7 13.44 9.36 -1.29
CA VAL A 7 14.45 10.40 -1.00
C VAL A 7 13.81 11.55 -0.23
N MET A 8 12.70 12.10 -0.71
CA MET A 8 11.98 13.19 -0.05
C MET A 8 11.53 12.79 1.36
N ALA A 9 11.02 11.58 1.53
CA ALA A 9 10.62 11.07 2.85
C ALA A 9 11.80 10.95 3.83
N ARG A 10 13.00 10.60 3.33
CA ARG A 10 14.26 10.56 4.11
C ARG A 10 14.73 11.95 4.51
N GLU A 11 14.67 12.91 3.60
CA GLU A 11 15.04 14.31 3.89
C GLU A 11 14.15 14.95 4.95
N HIS A 12 12.86 14.57 4.99
CA HIS A 12 11.86 15.12 5.91
C HIS A 12 11.57 14.21 7.12
N ALA A 13 12.41 13.20 7.39
CA ALA A 13 12.16 12.25 8.47
C ALA A 13 12.01 12.96 9.83
N PRO A 14 11.04 12.56 10.69
CA PRO A 14 10.17 11.38 10.58
C PRO A 14 8.97 11.56 9.63
N SER A 15 8.72 10.55 8.80
CA SER A 15 7.71 10.63 7.73
C SER A 15 6.84 9.36 7.66
N ILE A 16 5.60 9.51 7.21
CA ILE A 16 4.74 8.38 6.84
C ILE A 16 4.46 8.46 5.34
N ILE A 17 4.75 7.38 4.61
CA ILE A 17 4.35 7.21 3.21
C ILE A 17 3.08 6.39 3.21
N PHE A 18 1.97 6.97 2.73
CA PHE A 18 0.72 6.26 2.52
C PHE A 18 0.52 6.01 1.03
N MET A 19 0.30 4.75 0.65
CA MET A 19 0.04 4.32 -0.72
C MET A 19 -1.33 3.67 -0.78
N ASP A 20 -2.28 4.34 -1.40
CA ASP A 20 -3.61 3.79 -1.63
C ASP A 20 -3.66 3.01 -2.95
N GLU A 21 -4.61 2.07 -3.06
CA GLU A 21 -4.84 1.25 -4.26
C GLU A 21 -3.57 0.60 -4.82
N ILE A 22 -2.74 -0.01 -3.95
CA ILE A 22 -1.45 -0.60 -4.38
C ILE A 22 -1.62 -1.74 -5.40
N ASP A 23 -2.80 -2.35 -5.49
CA ASP A 23 -3.17 -3.33 -6.52
C ASP A 23 -3.15 -2.79 -7.95
N SER A 24 -3.23 -1.47 -8.13
CA SER A 24 -3.05 -0.83 -9.45
C SER A 24 -1.65 -1.02 -10.03
N ILE A 25 -0.63 -1.18 -9.17
CA ILE A 25 0.77 -1.36 -9.58
C ILE A 25 1.39 -2.67 -9.11
N GLY A 26 0.73 -3.38 -8.20
CA GLY A 26 1.24 -4.59 -7.53
C GLY A 26 0.70 -5.90 -8.08
N SER A 27 -0.08 -5.89 -9.17
CA SER A 27 -0.70 -7.11 -9.70
C SER A 27 0.35 -8.11 -10.21
N ALA A 28 0.28 -9.35 -9.74
CA ALA A 28 0.95 -10.48 -10.35
C ALA A 28 0.44 -10.63 -11.79
N ARG A 29 1.36 -10.60 -12.75
CA ARG A 29 1.17 -10.75 -14.20
C ARG A 29 -0.22 -11.26 -14.60
N MET A 30 -1.04 -10.42 -15.22
CA MET A 30 -2.11 -10.93 -16.06
C MET A 30 -1.47 -11.52 -17.32
N GLU A 31 -1.66 -12.81 -17.56
CA GLU A 31 -1.32 -13.50 -18.81
C GLU A 31 -2.20 -13.00 -19.98
N SER A 32 -2.16 -11.70 -20.27
CA SER A 32 -2.80 -11.11 -21.45
C SER A 32 -1.71 -10.43 -22.26
N GLY A 33 -1.33 -11.09 -23.34
CA GLY A 33 -0.20 -10.71 -24.18
C GLY A 33 -0.32 -9.33 -24.83
N SER A 34 0.84 -8.87 -25.29
CA SER A 34 1.03 -7.79 -26.26
C SER A 34 0.79 -6.36 -25.75
N GLY A 35 1.82 -5.72 -25.19
CA GLY A 35 1.85 -4.27 -25.04
C GLY A 35 2.97 -3.74 -24.15
N ASN A 36 3.71 -2.74 -24.63
CA ASN A 36 4.80 -2.07 -23.91
C ASN A 36 4.40 -1.46 -22.54
N GLY A 37 3.10 -1.32 -22.24
CA GLY A 37 2.58 -0.71 -21.00
C GLY A 37 2.76 -1.56 -19.73
N ASP A 38 2.78 -2.89 -19.85
CA ASP A 38 3.00 -3.79 -18.70
C ASP A 38 4.40 -3.63 -18.09
N SER A 39 5.37 -3.21 -18.92
CA SER A 39 6.77 -3.04 -18.50
C SER A 39 7.01 -1.89 -17.53
N GLU A 40 6.23 -0.80 -17.62
CA GLU A 40 6.42 0.40 -16.79
C GLU A 40 5.85 0.19 -15.38
N VAL A 41 4.67 -0.42 -15.29
CA VAL A 41 4.05 -0.80 -14.02
C VAL A 41 4.93 -1.81 -13.28
N GLN A 42 5.41 -2.83 -13.99
CA GLN A 42 6.32 -3.83 -13.42
C GLN A 42 7.63 -3.18 -12.94
N ARG A 43 8.20 -2.23 -13.69
CA ARG A 43 9.41 -1.51 -13.26
C ARG A 43 9.16 -0.66 -12.02
N THR A 44 7.99 -0.04 -11.91
CA THR A 44 7.57 0.75 -10.74
C THR A 44 7.44 -0.15 -9.51
N MET A 45 6.84 -1.33 -9.65
CA MET A 45 6.74 -2.33 -8.59
C MET A 45 8.12 -2.83 -8.13
N LEU A 46 9.03 -3.15 -9.06
CA LEU A 46 10.39 -3.59 -8.72
C LEU A 46 11.17 -2.50 -7.98
N GLU A 47 11.04 -1.24 -8.40
CA GLU A 47 11.67 -0.13 -7.69
C GLU A 47 11.12 0.03 -6.27
N LEU A 48 9.80 -0.13 -6.08
CA LEU A 48 9.19 -0.14 -4.75
C LEU A 48 9.75 -1.27 -3.89
N LEU A 49 9.85 -2.48 -4.42
CA LEU A 49 10.45 -3.62 -3.73
C LEU A 49 11.89 -3.34 -3.29
N ASN A 50 12.70 -2.74 -4.17
CA ASN A 50 14.07 -2.37 -3.85
C ASN A 50 14.15 -1.33 -2.73
N GLN A 51 13.25 -0.33 -2.73
CA GLN A 51 13.20 0.67 -1.65
C GLN A 51 12.74 0.08 -0.31
N LEU A 52 11.91 -0.98 -0.32
CA LEU A 52 11.47 -1.70 0.88
C LEU A 52 12.54 -2.68 1.40
N ASP A 53 13.31 -3.33 0.54
CA ASP A 53 14.39 -4.27 0.95
C ASP A 53 15.57 -3.55 1.60
N GLY A 54 15.88 -2.33 1.17
CA GLY A 54 16.93 -1.49 1.75
C GLY A 54 16.54 -0.79 3.06
N PHE A 55 15.40 -1.16 3.65
CA PHE A 55 14.80 -0.43 4.74
C PHE A 55 15.26 -0.98 6.10
N GLU A 56 16.29 -0.37 6.67
CA GLU A 56 16.67 -0.67 8.05
C GLU A 56 15.59 -0.19 9.03
N ALA A 57 15.32 -1.00 10.07
CA ALA A 57 14.35 -0.67 11.12
C ALA A 57 14.67 0.63 11.88
N SER A 58 15.90 1.13 11.77
CA SER A 58 16.39 2.40 12.31
C SER A 58 15.82 3.63 11.58
N ASN A 59 15.28 3.46 10.38
CA ASN A 59 14.73 4.56 9.60
C ASN A 59 13.40 5.04 10.21
N LYS A 60 13.35 6.33 10.54
CA LYS A 60 12.17 7.05 11.08
C LYS A 60 11.05 7.24 10.05
N ILE A 61 10.97 6.37 9.06
CA ILE A 61 9.98 6.41 8.00
C ILE A 61 9.10 5.16 8.15
N LYS A 62 7.78 5.33 8.04
CA LYS A 62 6.83 4.21 8.03
C LYS A 62 6.08 4.20 6.72
N VAL A 63 5.83 3.00 6.19
CA VAL A 63 5.05 2.83 4.96
C VAL A 63 3.74 2.15 5.33
N LEU A 64 2.63 2.74 4.89
CA LEU A 64 1.28 2.21 4.99
C LEU A 64 0.74 2.00 3.58
N MET A 65 0.19 0.82 3.32
CA MET A 65 -0.37 0.47 2.02
C MET A 65 -1.81 0.01 2.19
N ALA A 66 -2.69 0.43 1.29
CA ALA A 66 -4.08 0.00 1.23
C ALA A 66 -4.38 -0.68 -0.11
N THR A 67 -5.20 -1.73 -0.08
CA THR A 67 -5.69 -2.44 -1.27
C THR A 67 -7.05 -3.05 -0.97
N ASN A 68 -7.86 -3.18 -2.02
CA ASN A 68 -9.09 -3.96 -1.99
C ASN A 68 -8.91 -5.39 -2.53
N ARG A 69 -7.74 -5.70 -3.11
CA ARG A 69 -7.46 -6.96 -3.81
C ARG A 69 -6.10 -7.55 -3.43
N ILE A 70 -6.00 -8.02 -2.19
CA ILE A 70 -4.78 -8.68 -1.70
C ILE A 70 -4.43 -9.96 -2.48
N ASP A 71 -5.43 -10.59 -3.10
CA ASP A 71 -5.32 -11.83 -3.88
C ASP A 71 -4.49 -11.70 -5.15
N ILE A 72 -4.48 -10.51 -5.77
CA ILE A 72 -3.72 -10.26 -6.99
C ILE A 72 -2.33 -9.69 -6.73
N LEU A 73 -2.00 -9.33 -5.49
CA LEU A 73 -0.70 -8.72 -5.20
C LEU A 73 0.45 -9.71 -5.39
N ASP A 74 1.55 -9.22 -5.94
CA ASP A 74 2.79 -9.98 -6.07
C ASP A 74 3.24 -10.49 -4.69
N GLN A 75 3.42 -11.81 -4.58
CA GLN A 75 3.85 -12.47 -3.36
C GLN A 75 5.19 -11.93 -2.84
N ALA A 76 6.02 -11.36 -3.72
CA ALA A 76 7.25 -10.70 -3.35
C ALA A 76 7.00 -9.50 -2.42
N LEU A 77 5.94 -8.69 -2.61
CA LEU A 77 5.57 -7.61 -1.69
C LEU A 77 5.19 -8.16 -0.31
N LEU A 78 4.54 -9.32 -0.28
CA LEU A 78 3.97 -9.93 0.92
C LEU A 78 4.99 -10.71 1.77
N ARG A 79 6.27 -10.76 1.37
CA ARG A 79 7.34 -11.46 2.09
C ARG A 79 7.74 -10.73 3.38
N PRO A 80 8.11 -11.47 4.44
CA PRO A 80 8.69 -10.89 5.65
C PRO A 80 9.92 -10.02 5.32
N GLY A 81 10.06 -8.88 6.00
CA GLY A 81 11.11 -7.90 5.74
C GLY A 81 10.71 -6.76 4.78
N ARG A 82 9.56 -6.88 4.09
CA ARG A 82 8.97 -5.80 3.28
C ARG A 82 7.67 -5.28 3.89
N ILE A 83 6.75 -6.19 4.20
CA ILE A 83 5.48 -5.90 4.89
C ILE A 83 5.38 -6.82 6.12
N ASP A 84 5.56 -6.24 7.30
CA ASP A 84 5.58 -6.98 8.57
C ASP A 84 4.19 -7.19 9.19
N ARG A 85 3.22 -6.35 8.80
CA ARG A 85 1.87 -6.34 9.37
C ARG A 85 0.84 -6.25 8.26
N LYS A 86 -0.13 -7.15 8.32
CA LYS A 86 -1.30 -7.20 7.44
C LYS A 86 -2.51 -7.01 8.33
N ILE A 87 -3.28 -5.95 8.10
CA ILE A 87 -4.46 -5.60 8.88
C ILE A 87 -5.64 -5.71 7.95
N GLU A 88 -6.55 -6.64 8.25
CA GLU A 88 -7.78 -6.81 7.51
C GLU A 88 -8.87 -5.90 8.07
N PHE A 89 -9.61 -5.24 7.19
CA PHE A 89 -10.77 -4.42 7.54
C PHE A 89 -12.03 -5.16 7.10
N PRO A 90 -12.69 -5.91 8.01
CA PRO A 90 -13.92 -6.59 7.67
C PRO A 90 -15.07 -5.59 7.52
N ASN A 91 -16.17 -6.03 6.89
CA ASN A 91 -17.40 -5.27 6.89
C ASN A 91 -17.88 -4.98 8.33
N PRO A 92 -18.38 -3.76 8.62
CA PRO A 92 -18.80 -3.39 9.96
C PRO A 92 -19.95 -4.29 10.43
N ASN A 93 -19.87 -4.74 11.68
CA ASN A 93 -20.94 -5.48 12.34
C ASN A 93 -22.12 -4.54 12.70
N GLU A 94 -23.19 -5.08 13.27
CA GLU A 94 -24.38 -4.28 13.60
C GLU A 94 -24.09 -3.11 14.56
N GLU A 95 -23.29 -3.35 15.59
CA GLU A 95 -22.90 -2.33 16.56
C GLU A 95 -22.04 -1.24 15.90
N SER A 96 -21.02 -1.63 15.15
CA SER A 96 -20.17 -0.71 14.37
C SER A 96 -20.97 0.11 13.36
N ARG A 97 -21.94 -0.48 12.66
CA ARG A 97 -22.83 0.25 11.75
C ARG A 97 -23.66 1.30 12.49
N ARG A 98 -24.19 0.96 13.67
CA ARG A 98 -24.93 1.91 14.51
C ARG A 98 -24.04 3.08 14.94
N ASP A 99 -22.79 2.80 15.33
CA ASP A 99 -21.83 3.84 15.72
C ASP A 99 -21.44 4.76 14.56
N ILE A 100 -21.19 4.19 13.38
CA ILE A 100 -20.92 4.94 12.15
C ILE A 100 -22.09 5.89 11.86
N LEU A 101 -23.33 5.37 11.85
CA LEU A 101 -24.53 6.19 11.64
C LEU A 101 -24.69 7.28 12.71
N LYS A 102 -24.41 6.96 13.98
CA LYS A 102 -24.45 7.92 15.08
C LYS A 102 -23.42 9.04 14.88
N ILE A 103 -22.23 8.76 14.37
CA ILE A 103 -21.21 9.79 14.10
C ILE A 103 -21.69 10.72 12.98
N HIS A 104 -22.19 10.16 11.86
CA HIS A 104 -22.60 10.96 10.70
C HIS A 104 -23.90 11.75 10.91
N SER A 105 -24.81 11.28 11.78
CA SER A 105 -26.06 11.98 12.11
C SER A 105 -25.91 13.12 13.12
N ARG A 106 -24.74 13.28 13.78
CA ARG A 106 -24.49 14.34 14.77
C ARG A 106 -24.67 15.77 14.25
N ARG A 107 -24.57 15.99 12.94
CA ARG A 107 -24.70 17.32 12.32
C ARG A 107 -26.11 17.64 11.81
N MET A 108 -27.03 16.69 11.90
CA MET A 108 -28.43 16.87 11.44
C MET A 108 -29.37 17.32 12.56
N ILE A 109 -28.88 17.40 13.80
CA ILE A 109 -29.57 17.93 14.98
C ILE A 109 -28.86 19.22 15.35
#